data_AF-A0A9E7TL75-F1
#
_entry.id   AF-A0A9E7TL75-F1
#
_cell.length_a   1.000
_cell.length_b   1.000
_cell.length_c   1.000
_cell.angle_alpha   90.00
_cell.angle_beta   90.00
_cell.angle_gamma   90.00
#
_symmetry.space_group_name_H-M   'P 1'
#
loop_
_entity.id
_entity.type
_entity.pdbx_description
1 polymer ?
#
loop_
_entity_poly.entity_id
_entity_poly.type
_entity_poly.pdbx_seq_one_letter_code
_entity_poly.pdbx_strand_id
1 'polypeptide(L)'
;MADVGLLRSLSDFPAAGLLSATPVVSDMRGAMAENSALTELLSGDSHNPYFWKSGGNAEIDFIFQDELNIIPVEVKSEINTRSGSLAEYRKRFHPEISLRTSLKNISVSESNGEKIFDIPLYLLWNLDQYLRLKQSEMKHKQNSNQ
;
A
#
# COMPACT_ATOMS: atom_id res chain seq x y z
N MET A 1 9.06 -12.40 -6.93
CA MET A 1 7.85 -13.05 -7.49
C MET A 1 6.99 -13.50 -6.33
N ALA A 2 5.98 -12.71 -5.96
CA ALA A 2 4.95 -13.14 -5.03
C ALA A 2 4.17 -14.34 -5.59
N ASP A 3 4.14 -15.45 -4.85
CA ASP A 3 3.22 -16.56 -5.12
C ASP A 3 1.85 -16.21 -4.52
N VAL A 4 1.00 -15.61 -5.35
CA VAL A 4 -0.36 -15.19 -4.98
C VAL A 4 -1.30 -16.37 -4.72
N GLY A 5 -0.91 -17.60 -5.08
CA GLY A 5 -1.74 -18.81 -4.96
C GLY A 5 -1.46 -19.64 -3.71
N LEU A 6 -0.26 -19.50 -3.11
CA LEU A 6 0.16 -20.34 -2.00
C LEU A 6 -0.73 -20.19 -0.77
N LEU A 7 -1.04 -18.95 -0.35
CA LEU A 7 -1.95 -18.69 0.78
C LEU A 7 -3.32 -19.36 0.57
N ARG A 8 -3.88 -19.22 -0.64
CA ARG A 8 -5.16 -19.84 -1.00
C ARG A 8 -5.08 -21.36 -0.93
N SER A 9 -3.98 -21.95 -1.40
CA SER A 9 -3.76 -23.40 -1.35
C SER A 9 -3.63 -23.91 0.08
N LEU A 10 -2.86 -23.21 0.93
CA LEU A 10 -2.65 -23.58 2.33
C LEU A 10 -3.92 -23.39 3.19
N SER A 11 -4.79 -22.46 2.78
CA SER A 11 -6.08 -22.22 3.43
C SER A 11 -7.18 -23.19 3.00
N ASP A 12 -6.87 -24.14 2.10
CA ASP A 12 -7.83 -25.06 1.45
C ASP A 12 -9.05 -24.34 0.83
N PHE A 13 -8.84 -23.09 0.39
CA PHE A 13 -9.94 -22.27 -0.11
C PHE A 13 -10.23 -22.64 -1.57
N PRO A 14 -11.47 -22.91 -1.99
CA PRO A 14 -11.75 -23.35 -3.36
C PRO A 14 -11.53 -22.21 -4.38
N ALA A 15 -10.80 -22.50 -5.47
CA ALA A 15 -10.51 -21.51 -6.52
C ALA A 15 -11.79 -20.98 -7.18
N ALA A 16 -12.77 -21.87 -7.39
CA ALA A 16 -14.10 -21.49 -7.87
C ALA A 16 -14.80 -20.48 -6.94
N GLY A 17 -14.49 -20.51 -5.64
CA GLY A 17 -15.00 -19.56 -4.66
C GLY A 17 -14.51 -18.14 -4.88
N LEU A 18 -13.31 -17.94 -5.45
CA LEU A 18 -12.70 -16.61 -5.63
C LEU A 18 -13.50 -15.68 -6.55
N LEU A 19 -14.29 -16.27 -7.46
CA LEU A 19 -15.15 -15.55 -8.41
C LEU A 19 -16.50 -15.15 -7.81
N SER A 20 -16.81 -15.60 -6.59
CA SER A 20 -18.09 -15.29 -5.94
C SER A 20 -18.02 -14.00 -5.12
N ALA A 21 -19.17 -13.34 -4.97
CA ALA A 21 -19.31 -12.07 -4.26
C ALA A 21 -19.81 -12.26 -2.81
N THR A 22 -19.35 -13.31 -2.12
CA THR A 22 -19.71 -13.52 -0.71
C THR A 22 -18.74 -12.77 0.22
N PRO A 23 -19.16 -12.41 1.46
CA PRO A 23 -18.28 -11.75 2.42
C PRO A 23 -16.97 -12.50 2.68
N VAL A 24 -17.06 -13.83 2.88
CA VAL A 24 -15.90 -14.71 3.10
C VAL A 24 -14.88 -14.60 1.96
N VAL A 25 -15.35 -14.41 0.73
CA VAL A 25 -14.48 -14.29 -0.43
C VAL A 25 -13.85 -12.90 -0.49
N SER A 26 -14.56 -11.86 -0.07
CA SER A 26 -13.99 -10.51 0.06
C SER A 26 -12.84 -10.51 1.08
N ASP A 27 -13.04 -11.14 2.24
CA ASP A 27 -12.01 -11.30 3.26
C ASP A 27 -10.79 -12.07 2.73
N MET A 28 -11.03 -13.19 2.01
CA MET A 28 -9.95 -13.95 1.37
C MET A 28 -9.20 -13.13 0.31
N ARG A 29 -9.90 -12.33 -0.51
CA ARG A 29 -9.24 -11.43 -1.47
C ARG A 29 -8.41 -10.36 -0.76
N GLY A 30 -8.89 -9.85 0.37
CA GLY A 30 -8.14 -8.94 1.25
C GLY A 30 -6.83 -9.59 1.71
N ALA A 31 -6.93 -10.76 2.34
CA ALA A 31 -5.77 -11.51 2.83
C ALA A 31 -4.76 -11.85 1.72
N MET A 32 -5.24 -12.24 0.53
CA MET A 32 -4.38 -12.49 -0.63
C MET A 32 -3.67 -11.22 -1.12
N ALA A 33 -4.38 -10.09 -1.15
CA ALA A 33 -3.79 -8.81 -1.55
C ALA A 33 -2.73 -8.33 -0.55
N GLU A 34 -3.01 -8.42 0.75
CA GLU A 34 -2.07 -8.08 1.83
C GLU A 34 -0.84 -8.99 1.81
N ASN A 35 -1.02 -10.31 1.63
CA ASN A 35 0.10 -11.25 1.52
C ASN A 35 0.97 -10.96 0.28
N SER A 36 0.34 -10.61 -0.85
CA SER A 36 1.06 -10.22 -2.06
C SER A 36 1.86 -8.94 -1.82
N ALA A 37 1.25 -7.93 -1.20
CA ALA A 37 1.91 -6.67 -0.89
C ALA A 37 3.08 -6.87 0.09
N LEU A 38 2.89 -7.65 1.16
CA LEU A 38 3.94 -7.99 2.11
C LEU A 38 5.12 -8.67 1.44
N THR A 39 4.86 -9.65 0.56
CA THR A 39 5.92 -10.38 -0.15
C THR A 39 6.73 -9.46 -1.05
N GLU A 40 6.09 -8.52 -1.75
CA GLU A 40 6.79 -7.55 -2.59
C GLU A 40 7.48 -6.45 -1.78
N LEU A 41 6.96 -6.07 -0.62
CA LEU A 41 7.68 -5.17 0.29
C LEU A 41 8.96 -5.86 0.80
N LEU A 42 8.85 -7.09 1.31
CA LEU A 42 9.99 -7.88 1.81
C LEU A 42 11.01 -8.24 0.72
N SER A 43 10.63 -8.21 -0.55
CA SER A 43 11.55 -8.47 -1.67
C SER A 43 12.43 -7.26 -2.00
N GLY A 44 12.05 -6.06 -1.54
CA GLY A 44 12.85 -4.84 -1.68
C GLY A 44 13.97 -4.76 -0.65
N ASP A 45 15.14 -4.28 -1.06
CA ASP A 45 16.37 -4.29 -0.25
C ASP A 45 16.29 -3.42 1.02
N SER A 46 15.39 -2.43 1.05
CA SER A 46 15.32 -1.41 2.10
C SER A 46 14.02 -1.41 2.91
N HIS A 47 13.13 -2.39 2.71
CA HIS A 47 11.85 -2.39 3.40
C HIS A 47 11.83 -3.42 4.53
N ASN A 48 11.58 -2.92 5.75
CA ASN A 48 11.15 -3.77 6.86
C ASN A 48 9.73 -3.35 7.26
N PRO A 49 8.68 -4.05 6.77
CA PRO A 49 7.30 -3.69 7.03
C PRO A 49 6.88 -4.08 8.46
N TYR A 50 6.17 -3.16 9.13
CA TYR A 50 5.52 -3.35 10.42
C TYR A 50 4.03 -3.08 10.30
N PHE A 51 3.24 -3.55 11.26
CA PHE A 51 1.81 -3.24 11.33
C PHE A 51 1.56 -2.04 12.25
N TRP A 52 0.55 -1.24 11.93
CA TRP A 52 0.12 -0.16 12.81
C TRP A 52 -1.38 -0.25 13.09
N LYS A 53 -1.72 -0.07 14.37
CA LYS A 53 -3.10 0.03 14.84
C LYS A 53 -3.23 1.23 15.77
N SER A 54 -4.30 1.98 15.61
CA SER A 54 -4.64 3.07 16.53
C SER A 54 -5.18 2.49 17.85
N GLY A 55 -5.38 3.35 18.86
CA GLY A 55 -6.08 2.92 20.07
C GLY A 55 -7.58 2.62 19.84
N GLY A 56 -8.11 2.95 18.65
CA GLY A 56 -9.46 2.67 18.20
C GLY A 56 -9.50 1.60 17.10
N ASN A 57 -10.30 1.84 16.06
CA ASN A 57 -10.56 0.87 14.98
C ASN A 57 -9.74 1.11 13.71
N ALA A 58 -8.88 2.13 13.67
CA ALA A 58 -8.05 2.37 12.49
C ALA A 58 -6.82 1.47 12.49
N GLU A 59 -6.62 0.81 11.37
CA GLU A 59 -5.54 -0.14 11.12
C GLU A 59 -4.94 0.18 9.76
N ILE A 60 -3.61 0.30 9.72
CA ILE A 60 -2.84 0.39 8.48
C ILE A 60 -2.16 -0.95 8.29
N ASP A 61 -2.29 -1.50 7.08
CA ASP A 61 -1.78 -2.83 6.75
C ASP A 61 -0.26 -2.89 6.96
N PHE A 62 0.49 -1.90 6.44
CA PHE A 62 1.93 -1.85 6.69
C PHE A 62 2.45 -0.43 6.89
N ILE A 63 3.53 -0.28 7.65
CA ILE A 63 4.39 0.90 7.69
C ILE A 63 5.82 0.45 7.46
N PHE A 64 6.61 1.22 6.72
CA PHE A 64 8.05 0.97 6.59
C PHE A 64 8.83 2.28 6.62
N GLN A 65 10.12 2.19 6.91
CA GLN A 65 11.02 3.34 6.91
C GLN A 65 11.76 3.42 5.58
N ASP A 66 11.76 4.60 4.97
CA ASP A 66 12.61 4.98 3.84
C ASP A 66 13.39 6.24 4.22
N GLU A 67 14.69 6.10 4.42
CA GLU A 67 15.56 7.14 4.99
C GLU A 67 15.01 7.72 6.31
N LEU A 68 14.53 8.98 6.30
CA LEU A 68 13.94 9.68 7.45
C LEU A 68 12.40 9.65 7.44
N ASN A 69 11.79 9.02 6.43
CA ASN A 69 10.35 8.98 6.25
C ASN A 69 9.78 7.67 6.76
N ILE A 70 8.68 7.75 7.51
CA ILE A 70 7.84 6.58 7.83
C ILE A 70 6.65 6.60 6.87
N ILE A 71 6.61 5.64 5.96
CA ILE A 71 5.63 5.56 4.89
C ILE A 71 4.56 4.54 5.28
N PRO A 72 3.29 4.98 5.50
CA PRO A 72 2.18 4.06 5.64
C PRO A 72 1.75 3.50 4.29
N VAL A 73 1.38 2.22 4.28
CA VAL A 73 0.92 1.46 3.13
C VAL A 73 -0.47 0.90 3.42
N GLU A 74 -1.43 1.36 2.65
CA GLU A 74 -2.80 0.82 2.66
C GLU A 74 -2.97 -0.11 1.46
N VAL A 75 -3.33 -1.36 1.70
CA VAL A 75 -3.63 -2.38 0.69
C VAL A 75 -5.14 -2.47 0.49
N LYS A 76 -5.55 -2.56 -0.77
CA LYS A 76 -6.96 -2.66 -1.15
C LYS A 76 -7.13 -3.72 -2.23
N SER A 77 -7.91 -4.75 -1.91
CA SER A 77 -8.30 -5.80 -2.86
C SER A 77 -9.40 -5.36 -3.83
N GLU A 78 -10.14 -4.28 -3.52
CA GLU A 78 -11.25 -3.76 -4.32
C GLU A 78 -10.98 -2.34 -4.85
N ILE A 79 -11.71 -1.93 -5.91
CA ILE A 79 -11.56 -0.62 -6.56
C ILE A 79 -12.17 0.50 -5.71
N ASN A 80 -13.20 0.24 -4.91
CA ASN A 80 -13.79 1.26 -4.04
C ASN A 80 -13.00 1.38 -2.72
N THR A 81 -12.05 2.32 -2.70
CA THR A 81 -11.00 2.43 -1.68
C THR A 81 -11.20 3.59 -0.70
N ARG A 82 -12.40 3.74 -0.14
CA ARG A 82 -12.59 4.63 1.02
C ARG A 82 -12.39 3.82 2.31
N SER A 83 -11.15 3.73 2.79
CA SER A 83 -10.88 3.40 4.18
C SER A 83 -10.53 4.67 4.95
N GLY A 84 -11.07 4.78 6.17
CA GLY A 84 -10.77 5.88 7.08
C GLY A 84 -9.39 5.77 7.74
N SER A 85 -8.79 4.57 7.74
CA SER A 85 -7.54 4.31 8.45
C SER A 85 -6.37 5.16 7.97
N LEU A 86 -6.10 5.19 6.66
CA LEU A 86 -5.04 6.03 6.10
C LEU A 86 -5.27 7.53 6.38
N ALA A 87 -6.52 7.98 6.36
CA ALA A 87 -6.85 9.35 6.71
C ALA A 87 -6.59 9.64 8.21
N GLU A 88 -6.92 8.71 9.10
CA GLU A 88 -6.63 8.82 10.54
C GLU A 88 -5.13 8.84 10.81
N TYR A 89 -4.36 7.93 10.21
CA TYR A 89 -2.91 7.89 10.32
C TYR A 89 -2.30 9.22 9.86
N ARG A 90 -2.71 9.71 8.69
CA ARG A 90 -2.22 10.97 8.13
C ARG A 90 -2.54 12.17 9.01
N LYS A 91 -3.77 12.25 9.54
CA LYS A 91 -4.17 13.30 10.47
C LYS A 91 -3.33 13.30 11.75
N ARG A 92 -2.84 12.14 12.18
CA ARG A 92 -2.08 11.99 13.43
C ARG A 92 -0.58 12.26 13.25
N PHE A 93 0.01 11.83 12.14
CA PHE A 93 1.45 11.80 11.97
C PHE A 93 1.98 12.69 10.84
N HIS A 94 1.10 13.22 9.99
CA HIS A 94 1.48 14.09 8.87
C HIS A 94 2.64 13.55 8.01
N PRO A 95 2.55 12.29 7.53
CA PRO A 95 3.61 11.72 6.71
C PRO A 95 3.70 12.47 5.38
N GLU A 96 4.92 12.83 4.97
CA GLU A 96 5.15 13.48 3.67
C GLU A 96 4.67 12.60 2.51
N ILE A 97 4.87 11.30 2.64
CA ILE A 97 4.55 10.28 1.64
C ILE A 97 3.70 9.19 2.29
N SER A 98 2.60 8.86 1.64
CA SER A 98 1.74 7.71 1.94
C SER A 98 1.57 6.87 0.67
N LEU A 99 1.48 5.56 0.84
CA LEU A 99 1.26 4.62 -0.24
C LEU A 99 -0.11 3.98 -0.10
N ARG A 100 -0.82 3.86 -1.21
CA ARG A 100 -2.01 3.03 -1.32
C ARG A 100 -1.84 2.11 -2.51
N THR A 101 -1.95 0.81 -2.28
CA THR A 101 -1.86 -0.19 -3.34
C THR A 101 -3.20 -0.87 -3.59
N SER A 102 -3.59 -0.97 -4.86
CA SER A 102 -4.90 -1.47 -5.25
C SER A 102 -4.93 -1.97 -6.69
N LEU A 103 -6.11 -2.31 -7.22
CA LEU A 103 -6.30 -2.63 -8.64
C LEU A 103 -6.46 -1.37 -9.53
N LYS A 104 -6.40 -0.16 -8.96
CA LYS A 104 -6.46 1.09 -9.74
C LYS A 104 -5.15 1.36 -10.47
N ASN A 105 -5.25 2.15 -11.54
CA ASN A 105 -4.10 2.73 -12.22
C ASN A 105 -3.32 3.67 -11.30
N ILE A 106 -2.07 3.94 -11.70
CA ILE A 106 -1.19 4.86 -10.97
C ILE A 106 -1.84 6.24 -10.89
N SER A 107 -1.89 6.82 -9.69
CA SER A 107 -2.23 8.22 -9.48
C SER A 107 -1.46 8.82 -8.32
N VAL A 108 -1.35 10.14 -8.29
CA VAL A 108 -0.79 10.89 -7.16
C VAL A 108 -1.82 11.92 -6.74
N SER A 109 -2.14 11.96 -5.46
CA SER A 109 -2.94 13.02 -4.86
C SER A 109 -2.12 13.76 -3.82
N GLU A 110 -2.26 15.08 -3.77
CA GLU A 110 -1.47 15.94 -2.90
C GLU A 110 -2.41 16.90 -2.16
N SER A 111 -2.21 17.04 -0.85
CA SER A 111 -2.97 17.96 -0.01
C SER A 111 -2.10 18.39 1.17
N ASN A 112 -1.98 19.70 1.41
CA ASN A 112 -1.16 20.29 2.48
C ASN A 112 0.31 19.83 2.46
N GLY A 113 0.88 19.57 1.28
CA GLY A 113 2.25 19.06 1.12
C GLY A 113 2.42 17.56 1.36
N GLU A 114 1.38 16.86 1.83
CA GLU A 114 1.37 15.41 2.00
C GLU A 114 0.85 14.72 0.74
N LYS A 115 1.50 13.64 0.32
CA LYS A 115 1.19 12.92 -0.93
C LYS A 115 0.70 11.51 -0.67
N ILE A 116 -0.33 11.10 -1.41
CA ILE A 116 -0.70 9.69 -1.55
C ILE A 116 -0.31 9.24 -2.95
N PHE A 117 0.57 8.23 -3.01
CA PHE A 117 0.85 7.48 -4.22
C PHE A 117 -0.10 6.29 -4.29
N ASP A 118 -0.94 6.27 -5.31
CA ASP A 118 -1.69 5.08 -5.69
C ASP A 118 -0.85 4.26 -6.66
N ILE A 119 -0.45 3.05 -6.26
CA ILE A 119 0.36 2.15 -7.07
C ILE A 119 -0.40 0.84 -7.27
N PRO A 120 -0.62 0.38 -8.52
CA PRO A 120 -1.23 -0.91 -8.76
C PRO A 120 -0.50 -2.04 -8.00
N LEU A 121 -1.23 -2.99 -7.43
CA LEU A 121 -0.65 -4.09 -6.63
C LEU A 121 0.45 -4.83 -7.39
N TYR A 122 0.23 -5.07 -8.68
CA TYR A 122 1.19 -5.75 -9.56
C TYR A 122 2.44 -4.92 -9.91
N LEU A 123 2.51 -3.64 -9.52
CA LEU A 123 3.68 -2.77 -9.70
C LEU A 123 4.49 -2.55 -8.43
N LEU A 124 4.07 -3.13 -7.30
CA LEU A 124 4.73 -2.91 -6.01
C LEU A 124 6.18 -3.41 -5.99
N TRP A 125 6.52 -4.41 -6.81
CA TRP A 125 7.90 -4.89 -7.00
C TRP A 125 8.89 -3.79 -7.44
N ASN A 126 8.39 -2.70 -8.03
CA ASN A 126 9.20 -1.58 -8.53
C ASN A 126 9.11 -0.33 -7.64
N LEU A 127 8.65 -0.47 -6.39
CA LEU A 127 8.37 0.64 -5.48
C LEU A 127 9.57 1.58 -5.31
N ASP A 128 10.79 1.04 -5.14
CA ASP A 128 12.01 1.85 -4.95
C ASP A 128 12.26 2.82 -6.11
N GLN A 129 12.04 2.38 -7.35
CA GLN A 129 12.19 3.26 -8.51
C GLN A 129 11.13 4.36 -8.50
N TYR A 130 9.89 4.04 -8.12
CA TYR A 130 8.82 5.02 -8.02
C TYR A 130 9.12 6.09 -6.96
N LEU A 131 9.59 5.68 -5.78
CA LEU A 131 9.99 6.59 -4.71
C LEU A 131 11.14 7.50 -5.16
N ARG A 132 12.19 6.93 -5.77
CA ARG A 132 13.35 7.69 -6.29
C ARG A 132 12.96 8.73 -7.36
N LEU A 133 12.19 8.32 -8.37
CA LEU A 133 11.75 9.21 -9.45
C LEU A 133 10.91 10.38 -8.92
N LYS A 134 10.13 10.15 -7.88
CA LYS A 134 9.27 11.20 -7.33
C LYS A 134 10.02 12.14 -6.41
N GLN A 135 10.98 11.64 -5.63
CA GLN A 135 11.88 12.49 -4.86
C GLN A 135 12.72 13.41 -5.76
N SER A 136 13.17 12.95 -6.93
CA SER A 136 13.91 13.80 -7.88
C SER A 136 13.03 14.86 -8.55
N GLU A 137 11.80 14.53 -8.93
CA GLU A 137 10.81 15.51 -9.42
C GLU A 137 10.50 16.61 -8.39
N MET A 138 10.46 16.27 -7.09
CA MET A 138 10.22 17.25 -6.03
C MET A 138 11.39 18.21 -5.82
N LYS A 139 12.63 17.69 -5.84
CA LYS A 139 13.85 18.50 -5.74
C LYS A 139 13.98 19.48 -6.93
N HIS A 140 13.59 19.05 -8.13
CA HIS A 140 13.61 19.92 -9.30
C HIS A 140 12.58 21.06 -9.25
N LYS A 141 11.38 20.84 -8.71
CA LYS A 141 10.35 21.90 -8.56
C LYS A 141 10.71 22.95 -7.50
N GLN A 142 11.46 22.58 -6.46
CA GLN A 142 11.90 23.52 -5.44
C GLN A 142 13.01 24.44 -5.96
N ASN A 143 13.91 23.92 -6.80
CA ASN A 143 15.01 24.70 -7.38
C ASN A 143 14.60 25.58 -8.58
N SER A 144 13.43 25.38 -9.18
CA SER A 144 12.92 26.21 -10.27
C SER A 144 12.09 27.43 -9.80
N ASN A 145 11.80 27.52 -8.50
CA ASN A 145 11.07 28.62 -7.87
C ASN A 145 11.99 29.56 -7.05
N GLN A 146 13.31 29.39 -7.18
CA GLN A 146 14.35 30.34 -6.73
C GLN A 146 15.00 30.97 -7.95
#